data_AF-A0A5C5T0M5-F1
#
_entry.id   AF-A0A5C5T0M5-F1
#
_cell.length_a   1.000
_cell.length_b   1.000
_cell.length_c   1.000
_cell.angle_alpha   90.00
_cell.angle_beta   90.00
_cell.angle_gamma   90.00
#
_symmetry.space_group_name_H-M   'P 1'
#
loop_
_entity.id
_entity.type
_entity.pdbx_description
1 polymer ?
#
loop_
_entity_poly.entity_id
_entity_poly.type
_entity_poly.pdbx_seq_one_letter_code
_entity_poly.pdbx_strand_id
1 'polypeptide(L)'
;MEQTDQLPQKSVSYYFLRSKDVHIENGSAFITFFARLTKEITFSKEGEMQTEIQTMWVEIDEVKQEQASQKDKALPNCMRRYEILPSVFYSLWKLSKDCPRELFYVTPYHRKSTCEKFIN
;
A
#
# COMPACT_ATOMS: atom_id res chain seq x y z
N MET A 1 14.65 44.06 -10.21
CA MET A 1 13.57 43.17 -9.77
C MET A 1 14.17 41.78 -9.74
N GLU A 2 14.52 41.29 -8.55
CA GLU A 2 15.06 39.93 -8.40
C GLU A 2 13.91 38.94 -8.62
N GLN A 3 13.97 38.18 -9.72
CA GLN A 3 13.18 36.96 -9.85
C GLN A 3 13.76 35.97 -8.84
N THR A 4 13.14 35.87 -7.67
CA THR A 4 13.27 34.69 -6.84
C THR A 4 12.71 33.53 -7.64
N ASP A 5 13.58 32.74 -8.27
CA ASP A 5 13.27 31.40 -8.76
C ASP A 5 12.67 30.63 -7.59
N GLN A 6 11.34 30.53 -7.58
CA GLN A 6 10.65 29.65 -6.65
C GLN A 6 11.02 28.23 -7.06
N LEU A 7 11.99 27.65 -6.36
CA LEU A 7 12.30 26.23 -6.48
C LEU A 7 10.98 25.45 -6.42
N PRO A 8 10.71 24.54 -7.37
CA PRO A 8 9.45 23.81 -7.40
C PRO A 8 9.25 23.12 -6.05
N GLN A 9 8.15 23.44 -5.38
CA GLN A 9 7.82 22.92 -4.06
C GLN A 9 7.60 21.41 -4.18
N LYS A 10 8.66 20.64 -3.92
CA LYS A 10 8.68 19.18 -4.05
C LYS A 10 8.40 18.57 -2.68
N SER A 11 7.28 17.86 -2.56
CA SER A 11 6.99 17.05 -1.39
C SER A 11 7.03 15.56 -1.74
N VAL A 12 7.43 14.75 -0.77
CA VAL A 12 7.51 13.29 -0.92
C VAL A 12 6.71 12.64 0.19
N SER A 13 5.75 11.81 -0.20
CA SER A 13 4.90 11.03 0.69
C SER A 13 5.13 9.55 0.46
N TYR A 14 5.10 8.77 1.53
CA TYR A 14 5.35 7.33 1.49
C TYR A 14 4.10 6.59 1.95
N TYR A 15 3.72 5.57 1.20
CA TYR A 15 2.54 4.79 1.51
C TYR A 15 2.82 3.30 1.54
N PHE A 16 2.15 2.65 2.48
CA PHE A 16 1.99 1.21 2.49
C PHE A 16 0.52 0.88 2.30
N LEU A 17 0.22 0.01 1.34
CA LEU A 17 -1.12 -0.47 1.08
C LEU A 17 -1.11 -1.99 1.29
N ARG A 18 -2.11 -2.51 1.98
CA ARG A 18 -2.41 -3.93 2.00
C ARG A 18 -3.89 -4.18 1.85
N SER A 19 -4.26 -5.29 1.24
CA SER A 19 -5.64 -5.71 1.15
C SER A 19 -5.77 -7.21 1.29
N LYS A 20 -6.94 -7.62 1.74
CA LYS A 20 -7.43 -8.99 1.62
C LYS A 20 -8.81 -8.92 0.99
N ASP A 21 -8.95 -9.53 -0.17
CA ASP A 21 -10.23 -9.73 -0.85
C ASP A 21 -10.67 -11.19 -0.71
N VAL A 22 -11.98 -11.43 -0.76
CA VAL A 22 -12.60 -12.76 -0.79
C VAL A 22 -13.60 -12.74 -1.92
N HIS A 23 -13.40 -13.58 -2.92
CA HIS A 23 -14.26 -13.62 -4.09
C HIS A 23 -14.58 -15.06 -4.50
N ILE A 24 -15.55 -15.22 -5.39
CA ILE A 24 -15.95 -16.51 -5.95
C ILE A 24 -15.46 -16.60 -7.39
N GLU A 25 -14.66 -17.61 -7.69
CA GLU A 25 -14.25 -17.96 -9.04
C GLU A 25 -14.62 -19.42 -9.31
N ASN A 26 -15.34 -19.68 -10.40
CA ASN A 26 -15.78 -21.03 -10.81
C ASN A 26 -16.47 -21.83 -9.67
N GLY A 27 -17.27 -21.13 -8.85
CA GLY A 27 -18.00 -21.73 -7.72
C GLY A 27 -17.15 -22.03 -6.49
N SER A 28 -15.86 -21.70 -6.51
CA SER A 28 -14.94 -21.86 -5.37
C SER A 28 -14.61 -20.49 -4.77
N ALA A 29 -14.52 -20.42 -3.44
CA ALA A 29 -14.13 -19.20 -2.75
C ALA A 29 -12.60 -19.10 -2.62
N PHE A 30 -12.04 -17.94 -2.96
CA PHE A 30 -10.62 -17.62 -2.87
C PHE A 30 -10.41 -16.42 -1.96
N ILE A 31 -9.20 -16.35 -1.39
CA ILE A 31 -8.71 -15.19 -0.64
C ILE A 31 -7.48 -14.65 -1.38
N THR A 32 -7.56 -13.41 -1.82
CA THR A 32 -6.44 -12.72 -2.50
C THR A 32 -5.85 -11.68 -1.56
N PHE A 33 -4.57 -11.82 -1.28
CA PHE A 33 -3.77 -10.87 -0.54
C PHE A 33 -3.00 -9.99 -1.51
N PHE A 34 -2.94 -8.70 -1.21
CA PHE A 34 -2.12 -7.76 -1.97
C PHE A 34 -1.44 -6.81 -1.01
N ALA A 35 -0.18 -6.50 -1.28
CA ALA A 35 0.57 -5.49 -0.54
C ALA A 35 1.45 -4.68 -1.49
N ARG A 36 1.59 -3.39 -1.22
CA ARG A 36 2.38 -2.48 -2.06
C ARG A 36 3.01 -1.36 -1.24
N LEU A 37 4.25 -1.03 -1.60
CA LEU A 37 4.95 0.15 -1.11
C LEU A 37 5.07 1.16 -2.26
N THR A 38 4.52 2.35 -2.07
CA THR A 38 4.59 3.45 -3.04
C THR A 38 5.20 4.71 -2.46
N LYS A 39 5.90 5.45 -3.31
CA LYS A 39 6.40 6.79 -3.06
C LYS A 39 5.69 7.74 -4.00
N GLU A 40 5.06 8.77 -3.46
CA GLU A 40 4.39 9.81 -4.24
C GLU A 40 5.22 11.09 -4.16
N ILE A 41 5.55 11.65 -5.32
CA ILE A 41 6.34 12.87 -5.46
C ILE A 41 5.42 13.92 -6.04
N THR A 42 5.08 14.91 -5.23
CA THR A 42 4.22 16.02 -5.66
C THR A 42 5.09 17.25 -5.92
N PHE A 43 4.90 17.89 -7.07
CA PHE A 43 5.65 19.08 -7.50
C PHE A 43 4.74 20.04 -8.27
N SER A 44 5.05 21.33 -8.23
CA SER A 44 4.39 22.34 -9.08
C SER A 44 5.10 22.42 -10.42
N LYS A 45 4.34 22.36 -11.52
CA LYS A 45 4.82 22.57 -12.89
C LYS A 45 3.82 23.48 -13.60
N GLU A 46 4.31 24.61 -14.13
CA GLU A 46 3.47 25.57 -14.87
C GLU A 46 2.26 26.11 -14.07
N GLY A 47 2.38 26.19 -12.75
CA GLY A 47 1.31 26.65 -11.86
C GLY A 47 0.31 25.56 -11.45
N GLU A 48 0.44 24.34 -11.98
CA GLU A 48 -0.38 23.19 -11.62
C GLU A 48 0.37 22.21 -10.71
N MET A 49 -0.34 21.64 -9.74
CA MET A 49 0.19 20.60 -8.87
C MET A 49 0.10 19.24 -9.56
N GLN A 50 1.26 18.61 -9.81
CA GLN A 50 1.37 17.27 -10.37
C GLN A 50 1.86 16.29 -9.32
N THR A 51 1.42 15.03 -9.41
CA THR A 51 1.90 13.94 -8.54
C THR A 51 2.35 12.77 -9.38
N GLU A 52 3.60 12.37 -9.21
CA GLU A 52 4.17 11.15 -9.78
C GLU A 52 4.15 10.05 -8.72
N ILE A 53 3.63 8.87 -9.08
CA ILE A 53 3.56 7.71 -8.19
C ILE A 53 4.59 6.67 -8.63
N GLN A 54 5.53 6.36 -7.75
CA GLN A 54 6.55 5.33 -7.94
C GLN A 54 6.21 4.11 -7.08
N THR A 55 5.97 2.97 -7.72
CA THR A 55 5.79 1.69 -7.02
C THR A 55 7.16 1.08 -6.76
N MET A 56 7.51 0.92 -5.48
CA MET A 56 8.84 0.44 -5.08
C MET A 56 8.87 -1.07 -4.84
N TRP A 57 7.73 -1.63 -4.44
CA TRP A 57 7.58 -3.07 -4.20
C TRP A 57 6.10 -3.43 -4.20
N VAL A 58 5.80 -4.65 -4.64
CA VAL A 58 4.46 -5.24 -4.69
C VAL A 58 4.55 -6.74 -4.42
N GLU A 59 3.52 -7.28 -3.79
CA GLU A 59 3.31 -8.72 -3.63
C GLU A 59 1.83 -9.05 -3.75
N ILE A 60 1.54 -10.19 -4.36
CA ILE A 60 0.20 -10.74 -4.50
C ILE A 60 0.25 -12.23 -4.20
N ASP A 61 -0.68 -12.71 -3.40
CA ASP A 61 -0.79 -14.12 -3.06
C ASP A 61 -2.26 -14.52 -3.04
N GLU A 62 -2.55 -15.75 -3.43
CA GLU A 62 -3.91 -16.24 -3.52
C GLU A 62 -4.01 -17.67 -3.01
N VAL A 63 -5.06 -17.93 -2.26
CA VAL A 63 -5.31 -19.23 -1.67
C VAL A 63 -6.80 -19.54 -1.70
N LYS A 64 -7.14 -20.81 -1.97
CA LYS A 64 -8.51 -21.29 -1.79
C LYS A 64 -8.92 -21.10 -0.34
N GLN A 65 -10.10 -20.57 -0.08
CA GLN A 65 -10.57 -20.30 1.28
C GLN A 65 -10.60 -21.58 2.14
N GLU A 66 -10.86 -22.74 1.55
CA GLU A 66 -10.83 -24.03 2.27
C GLU A 66 -9.42 -24.39 2.79
N GLN A 67 -8.37 -24.00 2.06
CA GLN A 67 -6.97 -24.25 2.38
C GLN A 67 -6.32 -23.13 3.21
N ALA A 68 -6.96 -21.96 3.26
CA ALA A 68 -6.45 -20.79 3.97
C ALA A 68 -6.39 -21.03 5.48
N SER A 69 -5.34 -20.51 6.12
CA SER A 69 -5.17 -20.59 7.57
C SER A 69 -6.25 -19.80 8.30
N GLN A 70 -6.41 -20.03 9.61
CA GLN A 70 -7.34 -19.21 10.41
C GLN A 70 -6.90 -17.74 10.45
N LYS A 71 -5.59 -17.47 10.40
CA LYS A 71 -5.02 -16.11 10.35
C LYS A 71 -5.46 -15.39 9.06
N ASP A 72 -5.46 -16.09 7.95
CA ASP A 72 -5.88 -15.58 6.63
C ASP A 72 -7.36 -15.20 6.61
N LYS A 73 -8.19 -16.11 7.13
CA LYS A 73 -9.64 -15.93 7.22
C LYS A 73 -10.04 -14.78 8.15
N ALA A 74 -9.30 -14.60 9.24
CA ALA A 74 -9.56 -13.57 10.24
C ALA A 74 -9.25 -12.15 9.75
N LEU A 75 -8.45 -11.99 8.69
CA LEU A 75 -8.18 -10.67 8.13
C LEU A 75 -9.46 -10.06 7.52
N PRO A 76 -9.70 -8.76 7.73
CA PRO A 76 -10.90 -8.09 7.24
C PRO A 76 -10.91 -8.03 5.71
N ASN A 77 -12.10 -8.22 5.11
CA ASN A 77 -12.29 -8.10 3.66
C ASN A 77 -12.25 -6.64 3.21
N CYS A 78 -11.05 -6.08 3.06
CA CYS A 78 -10.85 -4.66 2.80
C CYS A 78 -9.47 -4.37 2.24
N MET A 79 -9.35 -3.18 1.65
CA MET A 79 -8.10 -2.51 1.36
C MET A 79 -7.81 -1.45 2.42
N ARG A 80 -6.58 -1.45 2.94
CA ARG A 80 -6.07 -0.43 3.86
C ARG A 80 -4.86 0.26 3.26
N ARG A 81 -4.87 1.58 3.31
CA ARG A 81 -3.76 2.42 2.86
C ARG A 81 -3.28 3.27 4.02
N TYR A 82 -1.98 3.27 4.25
CA TYR A 82 -1.31 3.95 5.36
C TYR A 82 -0.34 5.00 4.80
N GLU A 83 -0.45 6.24 5.26
CA GLU A 83 0.60 7.24 5.09
C GLU A 83 1.65 7.04 6.19
N ILE A 84 2.89 6.79 5.81
CA ILE A 84 3.96 6.38 6.73
C ILE A 84 5.19 7.26 6.62
N LEU A 85 6.02 7.25 7.66
CA LEU A 85 7.30 7.94 7.65
C LEU A 85 8.30 7.24 6.72
N PRO A 86 9.30 7.96 6.16
CA PRO A 86 10.33 7.36 5.32
C PRO A 86 11.09 6.22 6.02
N SER A 87 11.35 6.34 7.32
CA SER A 87 12.02 5.31 8.12
C SER A 87 11.20 4.02 8.25
N VAL A 88 9.89 4.15 8.45
CA VAL A 88 8.95 3.01 8.48
C VAL A 88 8.88 2.38 7.09
N PHE A 89 8.77 3.18 6.04
CA PHE A 89 8.76 2.70 4.66
C PHE A 89 9.99 1.84 4.33
N TYR A 90 11.18 2.33 4.68
CA TYR A 90 12.42 1.60 4.43
C TYR A 90 12.52 0.31 5.25
N SER A 91 12.00 0.31 6.48
CA SER A 91 11.93 -0.89 7.32
C SER A 91 10.99 -1.95 6.73
N LEU A 92 9.81 -1.53 6.24
CA LEU A 92 8.88 -2.41 5.53
C LEU A 92 9.49 -2.92 4.22
N TRP A 93 10.20 -2.07 3.48
CA TRP A 93 10.88 -2.48 2.25
C TRP A 93 11.97 -3.51 2.51
N LYS A 94 12.73 -3.39 3.60
CA LYS A 94 13.68 -4.44 4.03
C LYS A 94 12.95 -5.74 4.39
N LEU A 95 11.93 -5.64 5.23
CA LEU A 95 11.10 -6.80 5.60
C LEU A 95 10.50 -7.49 4.37
N SER A 96 10.16 -6.73 3.33
CA SER A 96 9.62 -7.25 2.07
C SER A 96 10.60 -8.11 1.28
N LYS A 97 11.91 -7.95 1.51
CA LYS A 97 12.95 -8.77 0.88
C LYS A 97 13.18 -10.09 1.62
N ASP A 98 12.96 -10.09 2.94
CA ASP A 98 13.24 -11.25 3.78
C ASP A 98 11.98 -12.11 4.01
N CYS A 99 10.83 -11.49 4.26
CA CYS A 99 9.58 -12.14 4.67
C CYS A 99 8.35 -11.42 4.06
N PRO A 100 8.16 -11.47 2.73
CA PRO A 100 7.13 -10.70 2.03
C PRO A 100 5.71 -10.99 2.53
N ARG A 101 5.39 -12.25 2.85
CA ARG A 101 4.07 -12.65 3.36
C ARG A 101 3.68 -11.99 4.68
N GLU A 102 4.64 -11.65 5.54
CA GLU A 102 4.31 -11.01 6.82
C GLU A 102 3.69 -9.62 6.62
N LEU A 103 3.99 -8.94 5.51
CA LEU A 103 3.42 -7.63 5.19
C LEU A 103 1.89 -7.67 5.05
N PHE A 104 1.29 -8.80 4.70
CA PHE A 104 -0.18 -8.92 4.66
C PHE A 104 -0.84 -8.76 6.04
N TYR A 105 -0.09 -8.99 7.12
CA TYR A 105 -0.61 -8.97 8.49
C TYR A 105 -0.11 -7.75 9.30
N VAL A 106 0.88 -7.00 8.80
CA VAL A 106 1.45 -5.86 9.51
C VAL A 106 0.52 -4.63 9.47
N THR A 107 0.36 -4.00 10.62
CA THR A 107 -0.12 -2.61 10.72
C THR A 107 1.08 -1.73 11.03
N PRO A 108 1.54 -0.88 10.10
CA PRO A 108 2.71 -0.06 10.35
C PRO A 108 2.40 1.11 11.28
N TYR A 109 3.45 1.69 11.88
CA TYR A 109 3.34 3.01 12.48
C TYR A 109 3.05 4.05 11.39
N HIS A 110 1.91 4.71 11.47
CA HIS A 110 1.37 5.55 10.40
C HIS A 110 0.87 6.88 10.94
N ARG A 111 0.83 7.88 10.04
CA ARG A 111 0.25 9.21 10.32
C ARG A 111 -1.25 9.20 10.10
N LYS A 112 -1.69 8.60 9.00
CA LYS A 112 -3.08 8.51 8.56
C LYS A 112 -3.32 7.14 7.94
N SER A 113 -4.57 6.69 7.99
CA SER A 113 -4.98 5.47 7.30
C SER A 113 -6.38 5.61 6.73
N THR A 114 -6.61 5.02 5.56
CA THR A 114 -7.94 4.79 5.01
C THR A 114 -8.22 3.29 4.96
N CYS A 115 -9.51 2.93 4.98
CA CYS A 115 -9.98 1.56 4.88
C CYS A 115 -11.21 1.52 3.98
N GLU A 116 -11.12 0.77 2.89
CA GLU A 116 -12.21 0.57 1.92
C GLU A 116 -12.59 -0.91 1.96
N LYS A 117 -13.84 -1.20 2.32
CA LYS A 117 -14.33 -2.59 2.36
C LYS A 117 -14.63 -3.06 0.94
N PHE A 118 -14.26 -4.28 0.62
CA PHE A 118 -14.75 -4.92 -0.60
C PHE A 118 -16.22 -5.30 -0.40
N ILE A 119 -17.04 -5.01 -1.41
CA ILE A 119 -18.45 -5.38 -1.44
C ILE A 119 -18.53 -6.65 -2.28
N ASN A 120 -19.05 -7.71 -1.67
CA ASN A 120 -19.32 -8.98 -2.33
C ASN A 120 -20.80 -9.10 -2.65
#